data_AF-A0A0F9QAE9-F1
#
_entry.id   AF-A0A0F9QAE9-F1
#
_cell.length_a   1.000
_cell.length_b   1.000
_cell.length_c   1.000
_cell.angle_alpha   90.00
_cell.angle_beta   90.00
_cell.angle_gamma   90.00
#
_symmetry.space_group_name_H-M   'P 1'
#
loop_
_entity.id
_entity.type
_entity.pdbx_description
1 polymer ?
#
loop_
_entity_poly.entity_id
_entity_poly.type
_entity_poly.pdbx_seq_one_letter_code
_entity_poly.pdbx_strand_id
1 'polypeptide(L)'
;MTKKEFNIQRALGTLPLWKRLELGDIEFVDIPIHSHNVKCISIPGVINGLPRYYYRKDMPIDKKRTMRRLIEDCKKGGWRDD
;
A
#
# COMPACT_ATOMS: atom_id res chain seq x y z
N MET A 1 14.83 13.89 7.16
CA MET A 1 13.58 14.24 7.88
C MET A 1 13.83 14.09 9.36
N THR A 2 13.65 15.17 10.11
CA THR A 2 13.75 15.16 11.58
C THR A 2 12.51 14.54 12.20
N LYS A 3 12.61 14.09 13.47
CA LYS A 3 11.48 13.51 14.21
C LYS A 3 10.30 14.47 14.33
N LYS A 4 10.57 15.77 14.43
CA LYS A 4 9.54 16.82 14.53
C LYS A 4 8.78 16.99 13.22
N GLU A 5 9.50 17.07 12.09
CA GLU A 5 8.88 17.14 10.75
C GLU A 5 8.05 15.90 10.44
N PHE A 6 8.57 14.71 10.78
CA PHE A 6 7.83 13.46 10.62
C PHE A 6 6.50 13.46 11.38
N ASN A 7 6.52 13.88 12.65
CA ASN A 7 5.30 13.94 13.47
C ASN A 7 4.29 14.94 12.92
N ILE A 8 4.76 16.11 12.45
CA ILE A 8 3.91 17.12 11.82
C ILE A 8 3.28 16.56 10.54
N GLN A 9 4.07 15.97 9.65
CA GLN A 9 3.56 15.41 8.40
C GLN A 9 2.60 14.23 8.64
N ARG A 10 2.86 13.41 9.66
CA ARG A 10 1.96 12.33 10.05
C ARG A 10 0.62 12.87 10.56
N ALA A 11 0.65 13.86 11.46
CA ALA A 11 -0.55 14.50 11.99
C ALA A 11 -1.37 15.20 10.90
N LEU A 12 -0.71 15.77 9.90
CA LEU A 12 -1.35 16.41 8.76
C LEU A 12 -1.77 15.43 7.65
N GLY A 13 -1.44 14.14 7.77
CA GLY A 13 -1.71 13.15 6.71
C GLY A 13 -0.91 13.36 5.43
N THR A 14 0.15 14.19 5.46
CA THR A 14 0.96 14.57 4.30
C THR A 14 2.19 13.68 4.10
N LEU A 15 2.31 12.60 4.87
CA LEU A 15 3.36 11.62 4.63
C LEU A 15 3.21 11.00 3.24
N PRO A 16 4.33 10.77 2.52
CA PRO A 16 4.28 10.09 1.24
C PRO A 16 3.70 8.68 1.39
N LEU A 17 3.01 8.21 0.36
CA LEU A 17 2.25 6.96 0.37
C LEU A 17 3.07 5.76 0.88
N TRP A 18 4.30 5.59 0.37
CA TRP A 18 5.21 4.51 0.79
C TRP A 18 5.49 4.52 2.30
N LYS A 19 5.54 5.71 2.93
CA LYS A 19 5.80 5.83 4.36
C LYS A 19 4.57 5.50 5.18
N ARG A 20 3.38 5.92 4.72
CA ARG A 20 2.10 5.52 5.32
C ARG A 20 1.90 4.00 5.25
N LEU A 21 2.29 3.37 4.13
CA LEU A 21 2.28 1.90 3.96
C LEU A 21 3.23 1.18 4.93
N GLU A 22 4.46 1.69 5.13
CA GLU A 22 5.42 1.13 6.10
C GLU A 22 4.91 1.21 7.54
N LEU A 23 4.19 2.28 7.89
CA LEU A 23 3.65 2.51 9.23
C LEU A 23 2.35 1.73 9.49
N GLY A 24 1.73 1.17 8.46
CA GLY A 24 0.40 0.54 8.56
C GLY A 24 -0.74 1.55 8.70
N ASP A 25 -0.51 2.82 8.36
CA ASP A 25 -1.52 3.89 8.40
C ASP A 25 -2.51 3.82 7.22
N ILE A 26 -2.36 2.82 6.33
CA ILE A 26 -3.25 2.57 5.18
C ILE A 26 -3.90 1.21 5.34
N GLU A 27 -5.23 1.21 5.31
CA GLU A 27 -6.02 -0.02 5.23
C GLU A 27 -6.08 -0.51 3.78
N PHE A 28 -5.85 -1.81 3.62
CA PHE A 28 -5.97 -2.46 2.32
C PHE A 28 -7.34 -3.08 2.18
N VAL A 29 -7.96 -2.86 1.04
CA VAL A 29 -9.23 -3.48 0.73
C VAL A 29 -8.98 -4.88 0.15
N ASP A 30 -9.60 -5.88 0.78
CA ASP A 30 -9.66 -7.23 0.23
C ASP A 30 -10.69 -7.25 -0.92
N ILE A 31 -10.25 -7.57 -2.14
CA ILE A 31 -11.16 -7.75 -3.28
C ILE A 31 -11.31 -9.25 -3.56
N PRO A 32 -12.53 -9.80 -3.58
CA PRO A 32 -12.76 -11.20 -3.92
C PRO A 32 -12.54 -11.42 -5.42
N ILE A 33 -11.50 -12.18 -5.77
CA ILE A 33 -11.30 -12.64 -7.15
C ILE A 33 -12.06 -13.96 -7.31
N HIS A 34 -12.91 -14.06 -8.34
CA HIS A 34 -13.80 -15.21 -8.58
C HIS A 34 -13.09 -16.54 -8.91
N SER A 35 -11.76 -16.61 -8.84
CA SER A 35 -11.02 -17.87 -8.96
C SER A 35 -9.85 -17.90 -7.96
N HIS A 36 -9.94 -18.81 -6.99
CA HIS A 36 -8.88 -19.20 -6.06
C HIS A 36 -8.61 -18.26 -4.87
N ASN A 37 -7.92 -18.81 -3.85
CA ASN A 37 -7.51 -18.21 -2.56
C ASN A 37 -6.56 -16.99 -2.69
N VAL A 38 -6.75 -16.17 -3.71
CA VAL A 38 -5.98 -14.97 -4.03
C VAL A 38 -6.71 -13.75 -3.48
N LYS A 39 -5.97 -12.89 -2.80
CA LYS A 39 -6.40 -11.58 -2.33
C LYS A 39 -5.71 -10.48 -3.13
N CYS A 40 -6.44 -9.42 -3.42
CA CYS A 40 -5.87 -8.20 -3.99
C CYS A 40 -5.48 -7.22 -2.89
N ILE A 41 -4.57 -6.31 -3.24
CA ILE A 41 -4.29 -5.09 -2.47
C ILE A 41 -4.68 -3.90 -3.34
N SER A 42 -5.69 -3.15 -2.89
CA SER A 42 -6.01 -1.82 -3.42
C SER A 42 -5.73 -0.76 -2.37
N ILE A 43 -5.20 0.39 -2.80
CA ILE A 43 -4.97 1.56 -1.97
C ILE A 43 -6.12 2.54 -2.23
N PRO A 44 -6.93 2.88 -1.21
CA PRO A 44 -8.01 3.86 -1.35
C PRO A 44 -7.47 5.22 -1.86
N GLY A 45 -8.17 5.83 -2.81
CA GLY A 45 -7.79 7.14 -3.36
C GLY A 45 -6.88 7.09 -4.59
N VAL A 46 -6.30 5.95 -4.94
CA VAL A 46 -5.60 5.78 -6.23
C VAL A 46 -6.64 5.43 -7.28
N ILE A 47 -7.22 6.45 -7.92
CA ILE A 47 -8.43 6.34 -8.75
C ILE A 47 -8.22 5.67 -10.12
N ASN A 48 -6.99 5.37 -10.52
CA ASN A 48 -6.69 4.86 -11.87
C ASN A 48 -6.20 3.40 -11.88
N GLY A 49 -7.15 2.47 -11.73
CA GLY A 49 -7.03 1.10 -12.28
C GLY A 49 -7.42 -0.05 -11.37
N LEU A 50 -7.47 -1.25 -11.97
CA LEU A 50 -7.58 -2.52 -11.25
C LEU A 50 -6.48 -2.63 -10.18
N PRO A 51 -6.72 -3.34 -9.06
CA PRO A 51 -5.69 -3.57 -8.06
C PRO A 51 -4.40 -4.07 -8.73
N ARG A 52 -3.29 -3.36 -8.53
CA ARG A 52 -2.00 -3.68 -9.18
C ARG A 52 -1.24 -4.81 -8.49
N TYR A 53 -1.59 -5.12 -7.24
CA TYR A 53 -0.88 -6.09 -6.44
C TYR A 53 -1.82 -7.18 -5.92
N TYR A 54 -1.33 -8.40 -5.99
CA TYR A 54 -2.04 -9.62 -5.62
C TYR A 54 -1.15 -10.44 -4.68
N TYR A 55 -1.77 -11.14 -3.73
CA TYR A 55 -1.09 -12.10 -2.88
C TYR A 55 -2.04 -13.22 -2.50
N ARG A 56 -1.51 -14.40 -2.22
CA ARG A 56 -2.30 -15.52 -1.73
C ARG A 56 -2.59 -15.40 -0.23
N LYS A 57 -3.86 -15.54 0.18
CA LYS A 57 -4.26 -15.45 1.61
C LYS A 57 -3.64 -16.58 2.43
N ASP A 58 -3.56 -17.77 1.84
CA ASP A 58 -3.03 -18.98 2.47
C ASP A 58 -1.49 -18.97 2.59
N MET A 59 -0.82 -17.96 2.04
CA MET A 59 0.63 -17.79 2.14
C MET A 59 1.00 -16.43 2.76
N PRO A 60 1.17 -16.36 4.10
CA PRO A 60 1.54 -15.11 4.78
C PRO A 60 2.85 -14.46 4.26
N ILE A 61 3.78 -15.28 3.76
CA ILE A 61 5.02 -14.83 3.11
C ILE A 61 4.72 -14.01 1.85
N ASP A 62 3.69 -14.41 1.10
CA ASP A 62 3.30 -13.77 -0.15
C ASP A 62 2.75 -12.37 0.11
N LYS A 63 1.93 -12.20 1.17
CA LYS A 63 1.50 -10.87 1.63
C LYS A 63 2.69 -9.95 1.93
N LYS A 64 3.66 -10.42 2.72
CA LYS A 64 4.86 -9.61 3.08
C LYS A 64 5.68 -9.24 1.84
N ARG A 65 5.85 -10.17 0.90
CA ARG A 65 6.58 -9.93 -0.35
C ARG A 65 5.87 -8.91 -1.23
N THR A 66 4.57 -9.05 -1.41
CA THR A 66 3.74 -8.14 -2.19
C THR A 66 3.73 -6.75 -1.59
N MET A 67 3.59 -6.64 -0.27
CA MET A 67 3.71 -5.36 0.46
C MET A 67 5.05 -4.68 0.26
N ARG A 68 6.16 -5.43 0.31
CA ARG A 68 7.49 -4.88 0.06
C ARG A 68 7.62 -4.34 -1.36
N ARG A 69 7.14 -5.09 -2.36
CA ARG A 69 7.14 -4.65 -3.77
C ARG A 69 6.34 -3.37 -3.96
N LEU A 70 5.14 -3.32 -3.38
CA LEU A 70 4.29 -2.14 -3.39
C LEU A 70 5.02 -0.91 -2.83
N ILE A 71 5.63 -1.02 -1.64
CA ILE A 71 6.39 0.07 -1.01
C ILE A 71 7.52 0.57 -1.92
N GLU A 72 8.29 -0.34 -2.52
CA GLU A 72 9.40 0.00 -3.41
C GLU A 72 8.92 0.69 -4.69
N ASP A 73 7.80 0.26 -5.27
CA ASP A 73 7.22 0.91 -6.44
C ASP A 73 6.64 2.30 -6.11
N CYS A 74 6.07 2.47 -4.91
CA CYS A 74 5.67 3.79 -4.40
C CYS A 74 6.89 4.71 -4.21
N LYS A 75 8.04 4.21 -3.74
CA LYS A 75 9.28 5.00 -3.62
C LYS A 75 9.84 5.45 -4.97
N LYS A 76 9.63 4.67 -6.03
CA LYS A 76 10.06 4.99 -7.40
C LYS A 76 9.18 6.05 -8.09
N GLY A 77 8.11 6.54 -7.43
CA GLY A 77 7.25 7.59 -7.98
C GLY A 77 6.22 7.08 -9.00
N GLY A 78 5.99 5.78 -9.09
CA GLY A 78 4.98 5.18 -9.97
C GLY A 78 3.53 5.34 -9.48
N TRP A 79 3.34 5.97 -8.31
CA TRP A 79 2.07 6.16 -7.64
C TRP A 79 1.88 7.66 -7.39
N ARG A 80 0.92 8.28 -8.10
CA ARG A 80 0.47 9.65 -7.85
C ARG A 80 -0.89 9.57 -7.16
N ASP A 81 -1.05 10.32 -6.07
CA ASP A 81 -2.33 10.55 -5.37
C ASP A 81 -3.20 11.54 -6.20
N ASP A 82 -3.25 11.38 -7.53
CA ASP A 82 -4.09 12.20 -8.41
C ASP A 82 -5.57 11.90 -8.16
#